data_AF-A0A6M3JUP7-F1
#
_entry.id   AF-A0A6M3JUP7-F1
#
_cell.length_a   1.000
_cell.length_b   1.000
_cell.length_c   1.000
_cell.angle_alpha   90.00
_cell.angle_beta   90.00
_cell.angle_gamma   90.00
#
_symmetry.space_group_name_H-M   'P 1'
#
loop_
_entity.id
_entity.type
_entity.pdbx_description
1 polymer ?
#
loop_
_entity_poly.entity_id
_entity_poly.type
_entity_poly.pdbx_seq_one_letter_code
_entity_poly.pdbx_strand_id
1 'polypeptide(L)'
;MSENRRILQAGALFSEDCSSLQDLRNRGTITSAPTIGRGPRGNYLAGDGTDDKVAFPGRWTVKTVCFWGWANSVAEQFIDFDGGTHYVDVAAGVVRGQGFTSPTVYVNGAAATALAAQTWAHIAVTTATGFTASALKFLTDNSAYGNVRIREVVLFDRALSAAEVLSIANDSWARFDRVCTHRYDMSEIDPQDLTVTAAAVNGTGTNIAAADIVAGPFGGYATDYDGTNEKTTMGNVGTVRSVSMLVFPA
;
A
#
# COMPACT_ATOMS: atom_id res chain seq x y z
N MET A 1 -20.94 -18.42 3.66
CA MET A 1 -20.13 -17.48 4.45
C MET A 1 -19.00 -17.04 3.54
N SER A 2 -19.11 -15.85 2.94
CA SER A 2 -18.18 -15.38 1.92
C SER A 2 -16.88 -14.91 2.57
N GLU A 3 -15.78 -15.59 2.27
CA GLU A 3 -14.44 -15.20 2.68
C GLU A 3 -14.08 -13.81 2.14
N ASN A 4 -13.60 -12.97 3.05
CA ASN A 4 -13.03 -11.66 2.79
C ASN A 4 -11.79 -11.80 1.91
N ARG A 5 -11.94 -11.64 0.60
CA ARG A 5 -10.82 -11.41 -0.33
C ARG A 5 -10.23 -10.02 -0.08
N ARG A 6 -9.39 -9.89 0.95
CA ARG A 6 -8.43 -8.78 1.04
C ARG A 6 -7.10 -9.31 0.52
N ILE A 7 -6.78 -8.94 -0.72
CA ILE A 7 -5.47 -9.13 -1.32
C ILE A 7 -4.48 -8.40 -0.40
N LEU A 8 -3.78 -9.16 0.44
CA LEU A 8 -2.62 -8.66 1.16
C LEU A 8 -1.61 -8.27 0.07
N GLN A 9 -1.37 -6.97 -0.12
CA GLN A 9 -0.28 -6.49 -0.98
C GLN A 9 0.99 -7.24 -0.56
N ALA A 10 1.62 -7.96 -1.50
CA ALA A 10 2.68 -8.92 -1.25
C ALA A 10 3.71 -8.38 -0.23
N GLY A 11 3.76 -9.00 0.97
CA GLY A 11 4.72 -8.68 2.03
C GLY A 11 4.21 -7.79 3.18
N ALA A 12 2.96 -7.33 3.16
CA ALA A 12 2.38 -6.61 4.30
C ALA A 12 1.90 -7.58 5.40
N LEU A 13 2.29 -7.34 6.66
CA LEU A 13 1.79 -8.08 7.82
C LEU A 13 0.41 -7.61 8.30
N PHE A 14 0.11 -6.34 8.05
CA PHE A 14 -1.13 -5.69 8.43
C PHE A 14 -1.44 -4.59 7.42
N SER A 15 -2.71 -4.52 7.01
CA SER A 15 -3.22 -3.45 6.15
C SER A 15 -4.67 -3.12 6.54
N GLU A 16 -4.96 -1.82 6.64
CA GLU A 16 -6.32 -1.30 6.85
C GLU A 16 -6.66 -0.15 5.90
N ASP A 17 -7.60 -0.42 5.02
CA ASP A 17 -8.45 0.60 4.40
C ASP A 17 -9.64 0.86 5.32
N CYS A 18 -9.79 2.11 5.72
CA CYS A 18 -10.85 2.55 6.62
C CYS A 18 -12.16 2.76 5.83
N SER A 19 -12.78 1.68 5.35
CA SER A 19 -14.03 1.73 4.58
C SER A 19 -15.25 2.03 5.44
N SER A 20 -15.28 1.53 6.68
CA SER A 20 -16.30 1.82 7.69
C SER A 20 -15.76 1.64 9.10
N LEU A 21 -16.43 2.22 10.11
CA LEU A 21 -16.12 1.93 11.51
C LEU A 21 -16.42 0.47 11.87
N GLN A 22 -17.33 -0.18 11.15
CA GLN A 22 -17.66 -1.60 11.39
C GLN A 22 -16.49 -2.51 11.02
N ASP A 23 -15.78 -2.20 9.93
CA ASP A 23 -14.59 -2.95 9.51
C ASP A 23 -13.48 -2.86 10.56
N LEU A 24 -13.32 -1.68 11.19
CA LEU A 24 -12.40 -1.46 12.29
C LEU A 24 -12.84 -2.18 13.56
N ARG A 25 -14.13 -2.15 13.93
CA ARG A 25 -14.68 -2.86 15.11
C ARG A 25 -14.50 -4.37 15.04
N ASN A 26 -14.55 -4.94 13.83
CA ASN A 26 -14.32 -6.37 13.65
C ASN A 26 -12.86 -6.78 13.91
N ARG A 27 -11.91 -5.84 13.90
CA ARG A 27 -10.46 -6.10 14.01
C ARG A 27 -9.79 -5.40 15.20
N GLY A 28 -10.47 -4.44 15.84
CA GLY A 28 -9.95 -3.64 16.94
C GLY A 28 -11.06 -3.03 17.82
N THR A 29 -10.66 -2.39 18.91
CA THR A 29 -11.53 -1.69 19.87
C THR A 29 -11.51 -0.20 19.57
N ILE A 30 -12.67 0.38 19.30
CA ILE A 30 -12.84 1.81 19.14
C ILE A 30 -13.14 2.43 20.49
N THR A 31 -12.41 3.48 20.87
CA THR A 31 -12.71 4.32 22.02
C THR A 31 -13.25 5.65 21.52
N SER A 32 -14.26 6.18 22.22
CA SER A 32 -14.96 7.42 21.88
C SER A 32 -15.60 7.39 20.49
N ALA A 33 -15.46 8.44 19.69
CA ALA A 33 -16.23 8.63 18.46
C ALA A 33 -15.38 9.05 17.25
N PRO A 34 -14.26 8.36 16.94
CA PRO A 34 -13.52 8.64 15.73
C PRO A 34 -14.42 8.43 14.52
N THR A 35 -14.20 9.25 13.49
CA THR A 35 -15.08 9.28 12.31
C THR A 35 -14.38 8.69 11.09
N ILE A 36 -15.18 8.21 10.14
CA ILE A 36 -14.71 7.87 8.80
C ILE A 36 -15.10 9.01 7.88
N GLY A 37 -14.11 9.75 7.40
CA GLY A 37 -14.31 10.79 6.40
C GLY A 37 -14.11 10.28 4.99
N ARG A 38 -14.67 11.01 4.01
CA ARG A 38 -14.35 10.85 2.59
C ARG A 38 -13.48 12.00 2.14
N GLY A 39 -12.32 11.69 1.58
CA GLY A 39 -11.39 12.67 1.02
C GLY A 39 -11.20 12.48 -0.48
N PRO A 40 -10.51 13.42 -1.14
CA PRO A 40 -10.16 13.29 -2.55
C PRO A 40 -9.42 11.99 -2.86
N ARG A 41 -8.74 11.41 -1.87
CA ARG A 41 -7.94 10.18 -1.98
C ARG A 41 -8.65 8.94 -1.45
N GLY A 42 -9.96 8.98 -1.22
CA GLY A 42 -10.73 7.87 -0.64
C GLY A 42 -11.06 8.07 0.83
N ASN A 43 -11.52 7.01 1.48
CA ASN A 43 -11.93 7.07 2.88
C ASN A 43 -10.71 7.17 3.80
N TYR A 44 -10.88 7.82 4.95
CA TYR A 44 -9.87 7.95 6.00
C TYR A 44 -10.51 7.87 7.39
N LEU A 45 -9.74 7.39 8.35
CA LEU A 45 -10.06 7.48 9.78
C LEU A 45 -9.61 8.84 10.30
N ALA A 46 -10.44 9.50 11.10
CA ALA A 46 -10.14 10.81 11.69
C ALA A 46 -10.36 10.80 13.21
N GLY A 47 -9.41 11.42 13.92
CA GLY A 47 -9.52 11.76 15.34
C GLY A 47 -9.65 13.26 15.53
N ASP A 48 -10.22 13.67 16.66
CA ASP A 48 -10.49 15.07 17.00
C ASP A 48 -9.39 15.73 17.85
N GLY A 49 -8.46 14.95 18.40
CA GLY A 49 -7.39 15.40 19.28
C GLY A 49 -7.72 15.34 20.78
N THR A 50 -8.85 14.75 21.17
CA THR A 50 -9.32 14.74 22.57
C THR A 50 -9.18 13.36 23.22
N ASP A 51 -9.84 12.34 22.67
CA ASP A 51 -9.93 11.01 23.29
C ASP A 51 -10.13 9.84 22.29
N ASP A 52 -10.24 10.16 21.01
CA ASP A 52 -10.46 9.21 19.93
C ASP A 52 -9.25 8.28 19.71
N LYS A 53 -9.49 6.96 19.72
CA LYS A 53 -8.48 5.96 19.32
C LYS A 53 -9.09 4.67 18.81
N VAL A 54 -8.32 3.98 17.99
CA VAL A 54 -8.63 2.61 17.53
C VAL A 54 -7.48 1.69 17.91
N ALA A 55 -7.75 0.70 18.76
CA ALA A 55 -6.74 -0.21 19.29
C ALA A 55 -6.87 -1.61 18.69
N PHE A 56 -5.76 -2.22 18.29
CA PHE A 56 -5.69 -3.56 17.74
C PHE A 56 -4.86 -4.46 18.67
N PRO A 57 -5.18 -5.76 18.76
CA PRO A 57 -4.36 -6.69 19.52
C PRO A 57 -2.97 -6.79 18.89
N GLY A 58 -1.92 -6.39 19.60
CA GLY A 58 -0.57 -6.35 19.03
C GLY A 58 0.12 -7.71 19.01
N ARG A 59 0.63 -8.10 17.84
CA ARG A 59 1.32 -9.39 17.60
C ARG A 59 2.41 -9.34 16.52
N TRP A 60 2.83 -8.15 16.09
CA TRP A 60 3.67 -8.01 14.88
C TRP A 60 5.08 -7.52 15.22
N THR A 61 6.08 -8.09 14.56
CA THR A 61 7.41 -7.46 14.47
C THR A 61 7.34 -6.41 13.37
N VAL A 62 7.71 -5.17 13.68
CA VAL A 62 7.65 -4.03 12.76
C VAL A 62 9.05 -3.49 12.53
N LYS A 63 9.39 -3.31 11.25
CA LYS A 63 10.57 -2.58 10.76
C LYS A 63 10.21 -1.44 9.82
N THR A 64 9.04 -1.49 9.20
CA THR A 64 8.52 -0.35 8.44
C THR A 64 7.03 -0.18 8.67
N VAL A 65 6.60 1.07 8.82
CA VAL A 65 5.20 1.49 8.74
C VAL A 65 5.06 2.48 7.59
N CYS A 66 4.03 2.29 6.76
CA CYS A 66 3.63 3.20 5.69
C CYS A 66 2.17 3.60 5.88
N PHE A 67 1.83 4.86 5.66
CA PHE A 67 0.45 5.34 5.70
C PHE A 67 0.32 6.69 5.02
N TRP A 68 -0.89 7.04 4.61
CA TRP A 68 -1.23 8.43 4.31
C TRP A 68 -1.67 9.13 5.58
N GLY A 69 -1.07 10.29 5.85
CA GLY A 69 -1.37 11.12 7.01
C GLY A 69 -1.73 12.56 6.62
N TRP A 70 -2.60 13.16 7.41
CA TRP A 70 -2.92 14.59 7.40
C TRP A 70 -2.95 15.04 8.86
N ALA A 71 -2.14 16.03 9.22
CA ALA A 71 -2.11 16.61 10.57
C ALA A 71 -2.86 17.94 10.58
N ASN A 72 -3.68 18.21 11.59
CA ASN A 72 -4.35 19.50 11.72
C ASN A 72 -3.37 20.65 12.02
N SER A 73 -2.34 20.36 12.81
CA SER A 73 -1.29 21.30 13.16
C SER A 73 0.11 20.74 12.89
N VAL A 74 1.15 21.48 13.29
CA VAL A 74 2.55 21.04 13.22
C VAL A 74 2.95 20.13 14.39
N ALA A 75 2.02 19.79 15.29
CA ALA A 75 2.25 18.92 16.44
C ALA A 75 1.04 18.01 16.68
N GLU A 76 1.12 16.74 16.26
CA GLU A 76 -0.01 15.80 16.29
C GLU A 76 0.47 14.34 16.40
N GLN A 77 -0.37 13.47 16.97
CA GLN A 77 -0.10 12.05 17.18
C GLN A 77 -0.76 11.17 16.13
N PHE A 78 -0.02 10.23 15.51
CA PHE A 78 -0.58 9.34 14.50
C PHE A 78 -0.81 7.92 15.00
N ILE A 79 0.25 7.22 15.41
CA ILE A 79 0.21 5.77 15.67
C ILE A 79 1.11 5.44 16.86
N ASP A 80 0.59 4.68 17.82
CA ASP A 80 1.32 4.01 18.91
C ASP A 80 1.43 2.52 18.59
N PHE A 81 2.57 1.89 18.83
CA PHE A 81 2.78 0.48 18.52
C PHE A 81 2.75 -0.42 19.75
N ASP A 82 3.08 0.10 20.94
CA ASP A 82 3.39 -0.73 22.10
C ASP A 82 2.96 -0.15 23.46
N GLY A 83 2.23 0.97 23.48
CA GLY A 83 1.83 1.63 24.72
C GLY A 83 2.74 2.77 25.12
N GLY A 84 3.39 3.44 24.16
CA GLY A 84 4.03 4.74 24.35
C GLY A 84 5.56 4.75 24.27
N THR A 85 6.22 3.65 23.92
CA THR A 85 7.68 3.67 23.67
C THR A 85 7.98 3.81 22.19
N HIS A 86 7.26 3.06 21.35
CA HIS A 86 7.37 3.12 19.89
C HIS A 86 6.13 3.80 19.31
N TYR A 87 6.30 4.94 18.67
CA TYR A 87 5.20 5.68 18.05
C TYR A 87 5.67 6.58 16.91
N VAL A 88 4.72 6.96 16.05
CA VAL A 88 4.89 7.96 14.99
C VAL A 88 4.02 9.17 15.29
N ASP A 89 4.66 10.34 15.29
CA ASP A 89 4.01 11.62 15.49
C ASP A 89 4.65 12.69 14.59
N VAL A 90 4.11 13.90 14.66
CA VAL A 90 4.75 15.11 14.14
C VAL A 90 4.94 16.09 15.29
N ALA A 91 6.10 16.76 15.34
CA ALA A 91 6.35 17.88 16.24
C ALA A 91 7.15 18.96 15.53
N ALA A 92 6.74 20.22 15.68
CA ALA A 92 7.32 21.35 14.95
C ALA A 92 7.40 21.12 13.43
N GLY A 93 6.45 20.38 12.86
CA GLY A 93 6.39 20.07 11.43
C GLY A 93 7.37 18.99 10.99
N VAL A 94 7.94 18.24 11.93
CA VAL A 94 8.91 17.16 11.70
C VAL A 94 8.28 15.83 12.13
N VAL A 95 8.13 14.90 11.19
CA VAL A 95 7.70 13.51 11.47
C VAL A 95 8.81 12.78 12.22
N ARG A 96 8.44 12.05 13.28
CA ARG A 96 9.37 11.30 14.13
C ARG A 96 8.90 9.86 14.27
N GLY A 97 9.86 8.93 14.26
CA GLY A 97 9.68 7.55 14.71
C GLY A 97 10.28 7.38 16.09
N GLN A 98 9.57 7.78 17.12
CA GLN A 98 10.08 7.75 18.50
C GLN A 98 10.22 6.29 18.96
N GLY A 99 11.34 5.96 19.61
CA GLY A 99 11.67 4.59 20.01
C GLY A 99 12.25 3.72 18.89
N PHE A 100 12.14 4.12 17.62
CA PHE A 100 12.75 3.37 16.51
C PHE A 100 14.27 3.54 16.60
N THR A 101 15.04 2.47 16.36
CA THR A 101 16.51 2.57 16.33
C THR A 101 16.96 3.19 15.01
N SER A 102 17.53 4.39 15.05
CA SER A 102 18.08 5.09 13.86
C SER A 102 17.14 5.06 12.63
N PRO A 103 15.89 5.51 12.76
CA PRO A 103 14.93 5.41 11.67
C PRO A 103 15.31 6.33 10.49
N THR A 104 14.97 5.90 9.28
CA THR A 104 14.86 6.79 8.13
C THR A 104 13.39 7.12 7.91
N VAL A 105 13.08 8.41 7.79
CA VAL A 105 11.72 8.89 7.51
C VAL A 105 11.64 9.31 6.05
N TYR A 106 10.52 8.98 5.44
CA TYR A 106 10.16 9.39 4.09
C TYR A 106 8.83 10.13 4.11
N VAL A 107 8.78 11.25 3.40
CA VAL A 107 7.55 12.02 3.15
C VAL A 107 7.36 12.13 1.64
N ASN A 108 6.20 11.70 1.15
CA ASN A 108 5.87 11.61 -0.28
C ASN A 108 6.90 10.82 -1.10
N GLY A 109 7.43 9.74 -0.53
CA GLY A 109 8.39 8.85 -1.19
C GLY A 109 9.84 9.32 -1.18
N ALA A 110 10.13 10.55 -0.72
CA ALA A 110 11.47 11.09 -0.60
C ALA A 110 11.97 11.03 0.85
N ALA A 111 13.27 10.76 1.05
CA ALA A 111 13.89 10.79 2.37
C ALA A 111 13.84 12.23 2.92
N ALA A 112 12.90 12.46 3.83
CA ALA A 112 12.55 13.77 4.35
C ALA A 112 11.73 13.57 5.63
N THR A 113 11.77 14.55 6.52
CA THR A 113 11.00 14.54 7.77
C THR A 113 9.96 15.66 7.82
N ALA A 114 10.05 16.66 6.94
CA ALA A 114 9.14 17.81 6.96
C ALA A 114 7.71 17.39 6.55
N LEU A 115 6.73 17.73 7.39
CA LEU A 115 5.31 17.55 7.13
C LEU A 115 4.60 18.89 7.30
N ALA A 116 3.98 19.35 6.21
CA ALA A 116 3.12 20.52 6.25
C ALA A 116 1.80 20.18 6.95
N ALA A 117 1.38 21.05 7.87
CA ALA A 117 0.04 20.97 8.45
C ALA A 117 -1.01 21.10 7.35
N GLN A 118 -2.17 20.51 7.61
CA GLN A 118 -3.36 20.55 6.79
C GLN A 118 -3.17 20.05 5.34
N THR A 119 -2.15 19.22 5.11
CA THR A 119 -1.83 18.64 3.80
C THR A 119 -1.68 17.13 3.90
N TRP A 120 -2.23 16.39 2.92
CA TRP A 120 -2.03 14.95 2.83
C TRP A 120 -0.61 14.63 2.37
N ALA A 121 0.07 13.75 3.09
CA ALA A 121 1.35 13.20 2.68
C ALA A 121 1.41 11.69 2.91
N HIS A 122 2.16 10.99 2.06
CA HIS A 122 2.51 9.59 2.33
C HIS A 122 3.71 9.60 3.28
N ILE A 123 3.57 8.95 4.42
CA ILE A 123 4.58 8.88 5.46
C ILE A 123 5.05 7.43 5.54
N ALA A 124 6.36 7.24 5.51
CA ALA A 124 6.96 5.96 5.86
C ALA A 124 8.10 6.15 6.86
N VAL A 125 8.18 5.25 7.84
CA VAL A 125 9.27 5.22 8.82
C VAL A 125 9.85 3.81 8.80
N THR A 126 11.13 3.69 8.43
CA THR A 126 11.85 2.43 8.30
C THR A 126 13.03 2.36 9.26
N THR A 127 13.33 1.18 9.78
CA THR A 127 14.51 0.89 10.61
C THR A 127 15.05 -0.50 10.30
N ALA A 128 16.36 -0.68 10.47
CA ALA A 128 17.01 -1.99 10.34
C ALA A 128 16.66 -2.95 11.50
N THR A 129 16.44 -2.39 12.71
CA THR A 129 16.19 -3.14 13.94
C THR A 129 14.71 -3.15 14.24
N GLY A 130 14.09 -4.33 14.17
CA GLY A 130 12.65 -4.46 14.41
C GLY A 130 12.29 -4.38 15.88
N PHE A 131 11.07 -3.93 16.14
CA PHE A 131 10.46 -3.93 17.47
C PHE A 131 9.10 -4.63 17.41
N THR A 132 8.57 -5.03 18.56
CA THR A 132 7.26 -5.69 18.63
C THR A 132 6.16 -4.64 18.83
N ALA A 133 5.22 -4.56 17.90
CA ALA A 133 3.98 -3.82 18.08
C ALA A 133 3.01 -4.65 18.95
N SER A 134 3.18 -4.56 20.27
CA SER A 134 2.40 -5.30 21.28
C SER A 134 1.04 -4.68 21.61
N ALA A 135 0.84 -3.41 21.26
CA ALA A 135 -0.39 -2.65 21.52
C ALA A 135 -0.59 -1.57 20.46
N LEU A 136 -0.86 -1.99 19.21
CA LEU A 136 -1.06 -1.07 18.09
C LEU A 136 -2.31 -0.21 18.30
N LYS A 137 -2.16 1.11 18.26
CA LYS A 137 -3.25 2.09 18.36
C LYS A 137 -3.09 3.18 17.32
N PHE A 138 -4.20 3.60 16.75
CA PHE A 138 -4.28 4.75 15.86
C PHE A 138 -4.84 5.96 16.57
N LEU A 139 -4.51 7.15 16.03
CA LEU A 139 -4.94 8.48 16.48
C LEU A 139 -4.36 8.89 17.85
N THR A 140 -3.29 8.24 18.29
CA THR A 140 -2.68 8.49 19.61
C THR A 140 -1.21 8.06 19.60
N ASP A 141 -0.41 8.64 20.49
CA ASP A 141 0.93 8.16 20.86
C ASP A 141 0.93 7.50 22.26
N ASN A 142 -0.27 7.12 22.74
CA ASN A 142 -0.58 6.66 24.09
C ASN A 142 -0.63 7.75 25.19
N SER A 143 0.12 8.85 25.03
CA SER A 143 0.14 9.95 26.01
C SER A 143 -0.87 11.06 25.68
N ALA A 144 -1.11 11.30 24.39
CA ALA A 144 -2.01 12.30 23.85
C ALA A 144 -2.77 11.74 22.64
N TYR A 145 -3.75 12.51 22.18
CA TYR A 145 -4.65 12.16 21.08
C TYR A 145 -4.44 13.13 19.93
N GLY A 146 -4.39 12.61 18.71
CA GLY A 146 -4.11 13.40 17.52
C GLY A 146 -5.36 13.91 16.84
N ASN A 147 -5.35 15.18 16.45
CA ASN A 147 -6.27 15.73 15.46
C ASN A 147 -5.70 15.47 14.07
N VAL A 148 -5.84 14.21 13.65
CA VAL A 148 -5.22 13.68 12.44
C VAL A 148 -6.23 12.93 11.59
N ARG A 149 -5.85 12.73 10.33
CA ARG A 149 -6.53 11.79 9.43
C ARG A 149 -5.51 10.80 8.91
N ILE A 150 -5.85 9.52 8.95
CA ILE A 150 -4.99 8.43 8.46
C ILE A 150 -5.75 7.51 7.52
N ARG A 151 -5.04 6.92 6.57
CA ARG A 151 -5.56 5.85 5.70
C ARG A 151 -4.42 4.97 5.17
N GLU A 152 -4.79 3.78 4.71
CA GLU A 152 -3.87 2.81 4.10
C GLU A 152 -2.67 2.54 5.01
N VAL A 153 -2.92 2.23 6.28
CA VAL A 153 -1.84 1.89 7.22
C VAL A 153 -1.34 0.49 6.88
N VAL A 154 -0.06 0.36 6.58
CA VAL A 154 0.61 -0.89 6.23
C VAL A 154 1.84 -1.10 7.10
N LEU A 155 1.98 -2.30 7.68
CA LEU A 155 3.14 -2.69 8.49
C LEU A 155 3.94 -3.79 7.80
N PHE A 156 5.26 -3.70 7.90
CA PHE A 156 6.22 -4.67 7.39
C PHE A 156 7.20 -5.10 8.48
N ASP A 157 7.59 -6.38 8.50
CA ASP A 157 8.66 -6.94 9.35
C ASP A 157 10.07 -6.76 8.78
N ARG A 158 10.16 -6.20 7.58
CA ARG A 158 11.40 -5.87 6.89
C ARG A 158 11.57 -4.36 6.73
N ALA A 159 12.82 -3.93 6.63
CA ALA A 159 13.13 -2.56 6.24
C ALA A 159 12.84 -2.41 4.75
N LEU A 160 11.98 -1.48 4.37
CA LEU A 160 11.78 -1.12 2.96
C LEU A 160 12.95 -0.28 2.44
N SER A 161 13.31 -0.51 1.18
CA SER A 161 14.23 0.35 0.44
C SER A 161 13.56 1.66 -0.01
N ALA A 162 14.35 2.69 -0.32
CA ALA A 162 13.84 3.96 -0.81
C ALA A 162 12.99 3.81 -2.09
N ALA A 163 13.37 2.89 -2.99
CA ALA A 163 12.62 2.63 -4.23
C ALA A 163 11.25 2.01 -3.95
N GLU A 164 11.16 1.07 -3.00
CA GLU A 164 9.89 0.47 -2.60
C GLU A 164 8.97 1.50 -1.92
N VAL A 165 9.52 2.34 -1.04
CA VAL A 165 8.77 3.44 -0.39
C VAL A 165 8.24 4.43 -1.44
N LEU A 166 9.06 4.77 -2.43
CA LEU A 166 8.64 5.64 -3.54
C LEU A 166 7.54 5.01 -4.40
N SER A 167 7.63 3.70 -4.68
CA SER A 167 6.56 2.99 -5.41
C SER A 167 5.25 3.06 -4.63
N ILE A 168 5.26 2.70 -3.35
CA ILE A 168 4.07 2.71 -2.49
C ILE A 168 3.47 4.12 -2.40
N ALA A 169 4.31 5.15 -2.24
CA ALA A 169 3.86 6.54 -2.19
C ALA A 169 3.16 7.00 -3.48
N ASN A 170 3.62 6.51 -4.63
CA ASN A 170 3.05 6.82 -5.95
C ASN A 170 1.84 5.95 -6.29
N ASP A 171 1.72 4.75 -5.70
CA ASP A 171 0.69 3.76 -6.02
C ASP A 171 -0.70 4.03 -5.40
N SER A 172 -0.95 5.26 -4.93
CA SER A 172 -2.23 5.64 -4.34
C SER A 172 -3.36 5.84 -5.38
N TRP A 173 -4.35 4.94 -5.35
CA TRP A 173 -5.73 4.96 -5.89
C TRP A 173 -6.02 5.35 -7.37
N ALA A 174 -5.04 5.64 -8.24
CA ALA A 174 -5.30 5.84 -9.67
C ALA A 174 -5.16 4.57 -10.55
N ARG A 175 -4.76 3.41 -10.01
CA ARG A 175 -4.41 2.24 -10.84
C ARG A 175 -5.16 0.94 -10.60
N PHE A 176 -6.32 0.95 -9.94
CA PHE A 176 -7.12 -0.27 -9.85
C PHE A 176 -8.62 -0.13 -10.11
N ASP A 177 -9.19 1.07 -10.16
CA ASP A 177 -10.64 1.21 -10.33
C ASP A 177 -11.09 1.81 -11.69
N ARG A 178 -10.19 2.27 -12.59
CA ARG A 178 -10.67 2.82 -13.89
C ARG A 178 -9.67 2.89 -15.06
N VAL A 179 -8.64 2.06 -15.05
CA VAL A 179 -7.92 1.68 -16.28
C VAL A 179 -7.74 0.18 -16.17
N CYS A 180 -8.26 -0.59 -17.13
CA CYS A 180 -8.09 -2.03 -17.20
C CYS A 180 -6.59 -2.39 -17.29
N THR A 181 -5.88 -2.42 -16.17
CA THR A 181 -4.75 -3.32 -16.01
C THR A 181 -5.36 -4.65 -15.60
N HIS A 182 -5.69 -5.49 -16.60
CA HIS A 182 -5.64 -6.93 -16.40
C HIS A 182 -4.21 -7.21 -15.98
N ARG A 183 -3.98 -7.37 -14.69
CA ARG A 183 -2.76 -7.99 -14.21
C ARG A 183 -2.99 -9.45 -14.50
N TYR A 184 -2.37 -9.93 -15.57
CA TYR A 184 -2.20 -11.37 -15.74
C TYR A 184 -1.36 -11.82 -14.56
N ASP A 185 -2.02 -12.38 -13.55
CA ASP A 185 -1.35 -13.23 -12.58
C ASP A 185 -0.96 -14.49 -13.36
N MET A 186 0.25 -14.49 -13.92
CA MET A 186 0.74 -15.60 -14.74
C MET A 186 1.21 -16.79 -13.90
N SER A 187 0.81 -16.89 -12.63
CA SER A 187 1.02 -18.08 -11.81
C SER A 187 0.02 -19.20 -12.10
N GLU A 188 -1.07 -18.90 -12.83
CA GLU A 188 -2.16 -19.83 -13.15
C GLU A 188 -2.41 -19.87 -14.68
N ILE A 189 -1.36 -20.10 -15.48
CA ILE A 189 -1.56 -20.47 -16.90
C ILE A 189 -1.38 -21.98 -17.01
N ASP A 190 -2.50 -22.70 -17.05
CA ASP A 190 -2.55 -24.07 -17.57
C ASP A 190 -2.24 -24.00 -19.08
N PRO A 191 -1.36 -24.85 -19.63
CA PRO A 191 -1.13 -24.92 -21.09
C PRO A 191 -2.41 -25.17 -21.92
N GLN A 192 -3.56 -25.50 -21.31
CA GLN A 192 -4.87 -25.57 -21.97
C GLN A 192 -5.68 -24.26 -21.97
N ASP A 193 -5.30 -23.26 -21.17
CA ASP A 193 -5.96 -21.94 -21.11
C ASP A 193 -5.45 -20.94 -22.15
N LEU A 194 -4.58 -21.37 -23.06
CA LEU A 194 -4.32 -20.67 -24.32
C LEU A 194 -5.46 -20.81 -25.34
N THR A 195 -6.67 -21.08 -24.86
CA THR A 195 -7.90 -20.81 -25.59
C THR A 195 -8.43 -19.48 -25.09
N VAL A 196 -7.86 -18.36 -25.56
CA VAL A 196 -8.35 -17.00 -25.25
C VAL A 196 -9.75 -16.83 -25.84
N THR A 197 -10.75 -17.31 -25.12
CA THR A 197 -12.17 -17.07 -25.40
C THR A 197 -12.78 -16.44 -24.16
N ALA A 198 -12.91 -15.11 -24.23
CA ALA A 198 -13.65 -14.20 -23.34
C ALA A 198 -13.12 -14.11 -21.89
N ALA A 199 -12.32 -13.09 -21.53
CA ALA A 199 -12.86 -11.75 -21.24
C ALA A 199 -11.84 -10.60 -21.44
N ALA A 200 -10.86 -10.76 -22.32
CA ALA A 200 -10.07 -9.66 -22.87
C ALA A 200 -10.51 -9.45 -24.34
N VAL A 201 -10.89 -8.23 -24.69
CA VAL A 201 -11.31 -7.88 -26.05
C VAL A 201 -10.09 -8.03 -26.98
N ASN A 202 -10.14 -9.07 -27.81
CA ASN A 202 -9.40 -9.30 -29.06
C ASN A 202 -7.87 -9.16 -29.02
N GLY A 203 -7.17 -10.21 -28.60
CA GLY A 203 -5.77 -10.42 -28.97
C GLY A 203 -5.50 -11.87 -29.34
N THR A 204 -4.79 -12.11 -30.45
CA THR A 204 -4.27 -13.44 -30.82
C THR A 204 -2.75 -13.40 -30.91
N GLY A 205 -2.10 -14.38 -30.27
CA GLY A 205 -0.69 -14.67 -30.51
C GLY A 205 -0.53 -15.37 -31.85
N THR A 206 0.40 -14.91 -32.69
CA THR A 206 0.80 -15.61 -33.92
C THR A 206 2.18 -16.20 -33.70
N ASN A 207 2.31 -17.51 -33.94
CA ASN A 207 3.55 -18.28 -33.86
C ASN A 207 4.30 -18.23 -32.51
N ILE A 208 3.60 -17.89 -31.42
CA ILE A 208 4.15 -18.01 -30.06
C ILE A 208 4.10 -19.50 -29.67
N ALA A 209 5.24 -20.17 -29.69
CA ALA A 209 5.40 -21.55 -29.28
C ALA A 209 5.64 -21.65 -27.77
N ALA A 210 5.51 -22.86 -27.22
CA ALA A 210 5.80 -23.11 -25.80
C ALA A 210 7.27 -22.80 -25.44
N ALA A 211 8.19 -22.90 -26.41
CA ALA A 211 9.61 -22.54 -26.22
C ALA A 211 9.83 -21.03 -26.03
N ASP A 212 8.91 -20.21 -26.54
CA ASP A 212 8.95 -18.76 -26.42
C ASP A 212 8.37 -18.30 -25.06
N ILE A 213 7.90 -19.23 -24.22
CA ILE A 213 7.41 -18.94 -22.87
C ILE A 213 8.56 -19.17 -21.90
N VAL A 214 9.25 -18.08 -21.53
CA VAL A 214 10.43 -18.09 -20.65
C VAL A 214 10.07 -17.65 -19.23
N ALA A 215 10.95 -17.88 -18.26
CA ALA A 215 10.74 -17.40 -16.90
C ALA A 215 10.81 -15.85 -16.86
N GLY A 216 9.79 -15.22 -16.28
CA GLY A 216 9.74 -13.77 -16.10
C GLY A 216 10.68 -13.29 -14.99
N PRO A 217 11.25 -12.08 -15.09
CA PRO A 217 12.25 -11.55 -14.15
C PRO A 217 11.71 -11.23 -12.74
N PHE A 218 10.39 -11.30 -12.54
CA PHE A 218 9.72 -11.11 -11.25
C PHE A 218 8.97 -12.36 -10.76
N GLY A 219 9.29 -13.53 -11.33
CA GLY A 219 8.50 -14.74 -11.15
C GLY A 219 7.30 -14.81 -12.12
N GLY A 220 6.92 -16.04 -12.51
CA GLY A 220 5.94 -16.29 -13.57
C GLY A 220 6.60 -16.51 -14.94
N TYR A 221 5.80 -16.44 -16.01
CA TYR A 221 6.28 -16.60 -17.39
C TYR A 221 6.22 -15.29 -18.18
N ALA A 222 7.06 -15.16 -19.20
CA ALA A 222 7.10 -14.06 -20.16
C ALA A 222 7.17 -14.63 -21.59
N THR A 223 6.76 -13.87 -22.58
CA THR A 223 6.97 -14.23 -24.00
C THR A 223 8.28 -13.64 -24.48
N ASP A 224 9.20 -14.50 -24.92
CA ASP A 224 10.42 -14.14 -25.63
C ASP A 224 10.09 -13.93 -27.11
N TYR A 225 10.48 -12.78 -27.65
CA TYR A 225 10.31 -12.46 -29.06
C TYR A 225 11.69 -12.50 -29.70
N ASP A 226 12.02 -13.62 -30.34
CA ASP A 226 13.36 -13.85 -30.91
C ASP A 226 13.63 -12.99 -32.17
N GLY A 227 12.60 -12.29 -32.64
CA GLY A 227 12.68 -11.34 -33.74
C GLY A 227 12.52 -12.00 -35.11
N THR A 228 12.16 -13.28 -35.18
CA THR A 228 11.96 -13.97 -36.45
C THR A 228 10.53 -13.82 -36.95
N ASN A 229 9.52 -14.17 -36.16
CA ASN A 229 8.14 -14.17 -36.66
C ASN A 229 7.01 -14.07 -35.60
N GLU A 230 7.36 -13.93 -34.32
CA GLU A 230 6.43 -13.92 -33.20
C GLU A 230 5.79 -12.53 -33.11
N LYS A 231 4.46 -12.51 -32.99
CA LYS A 231 3.74 -11.24 -32.79
C LYS A 231 2.48 -11.46 -31.97
N THR A 232 2.20 -10.49 -31.11
CA THR A 232 0.88 -10.34 -30.49
C THR A 232 0.11 -9.28 -31.25
N THR A 233 -1.02 -9.66 -31.84
CA THR A 233 -1.90 -8.72 -32.53
C THR A 233 -3.07 -8.41 -31.62
N MET A 234 -3.28 -7.12 -31.33
CA MET A 234 -4.55 -6.64 -30.79
C MET A 234 -5.47 -6.35 -31.98
N GLY A 235 -6.72 -6.81 -31.92
CA GLY A 235 -7.72 -6.49 -32.93
C GLY A 235 -8.07 -4.98 -32.95
N ASN A 236 -9.14 -4.60 -33.63
CA ASN A 236 -9.60 -3.21 -33.58
C ASN A 236 -10.02 -2.84 -32.14
N VAL A 237 -9.19 -2.03 -31.47
CA VAL A 237 -9.39 -1.54 -30.09
C VAL A 237 -9.91 -0.10 -30.03
N GLY A 238 -10.33 0.47 -31.17
CA GLY A 238 -10.79 1.86 -31.25
C GLY A 238 -9.67 2.88 -30.98
N THR A 239 -10.02 4.04 -30.39
CA THR A 239 -9.05 5.10 -30.09
C THR A 239 -8.17 4.74 -28.90
N VAL A 240 -6.91 4.41 -29.18
CA VAL A 240 -5.88 4.17 -28.15
C VAL A 240 -5.32 5.50 -27.65
N ARG A 241 -5.44 5.76 -26.34
CA ARG A 241 -4.86 6.96 -25.69
C ARG A 241 -3.49 6.71 -25.08
N SER A 242 -3.20 5.48 -24.66
CA SER A 242 -1.90 5.08 -24.11
C SER A 242 -1.73 3.57 -24.18
N VAL A 243 -0.49 3.12 -24.39
CA VAL A 243 -0.06 1.72 -24.29
C VAL A 243 1.07 1.66 -23.26
N SER A 244 1.08 0.62 -22.43
CA SER A 244 2.19 0.34 -21.52
C SER A 244 2.56 -1.13 -21.65
N MET A 245 3.85 -1.39 -21.83
CA MET A 245 4.44 -2.72 -21.93
C MET A 245 5.69 -2.74 -21.05
N LEU A 246 5.93 -3.87 -20.41
CA LEU A 246 7.18 -4.14 -19.71
C LEU A 246 8.06 -4.96 -20.66
N VAL A 247 9.14 -4.37 -21.14
CA VAL A 247 10.08 -5.00 -22.09
C VAL A 247 11.43 -5.14 -21.41
N PHE A 248 12.00 -6.33 -21.51
CA PHE A 248 13.38 -6.60 -21.11
C PHE A 248 14.20 -6.72 -22.38
N PRO A 249 15.00 -5.71 -22.74
CA PRO A 249 15.92 -5.86 -23.85
C PRO A 249 16.97 -6.92 -23.48
N ALA A 250 17.29 -7.78 -24.44
CA ALA A 250 18.43 -8.71 -24.35
C ALA A 250 19.76 -7.96 -24.24
#